data_AF-A0A560L0C1-F1
#
_entry.id   AF-A0A560L0C1-F1
#
_cell.length_a   1.000
_cell.length_b   1.000
_cell.length_c   1.000
_cell.angle_alpha   90.00
_cell.angle_beta   90.00
_cell.angle_gamma   90.00
#
_symmetry.space_group_name_H-M   'P 1'
#
loop_
_entity.id
_entity.type
_entity.pdbx_description
1 polymer ?
#
loop_
_entity_poly.entity_id
_entity_poly.type
_entity_poly.pdbx_seq_one_letter_code
_entity_poly.pdbx_strand_id
1 'polypeptide(L)'
;MANGKDTNSATEDGRHAWQSFWDGPEKGSMKKLIIWVATTMMALSLPAGAQTVATKRGYEYDQNMLSNPSALNWNIEACSHNGIKPEVQEGLAKLMGVSQANVRLEFCRRVLTAYARGRIPYDDYLQFMQGGGMPASVSRALRIAGSAPKKPQSHEEGSIVLPASARMDSGETFKGSTVASNGKGRFSVQSSRRAVKCSGIYDLSDRRPTITLPVKCSDGRSGKVEVTRAADMMSARGKVKLSDGSTGRLTVGKD
;
A
#
# COMPACT_ATOMS: atom_id res chain seq x y z
N MET A 1 -2.57 -41.38 33.54
CA MET A 1 -2.88 -41.91 32.19
C MET A 1 -3.49 -40.77 31.38
N ALA A 2 -2.96 -40.55 30.16
CA ALA A 2 -3.35 -39.57 29.12
C ALA A 2 -3.23 -38.07 29.51
N ASN A 3 -2.13 -37.34 29.25
CA ASN A 3 -1.60 -36.82 27.97
C ASN A 3 -2.60 -36.03 27.10
N GLY A 4 -2.31 -34.75 26.92
CA GLY A 4 -2.96 -33.84 25.96
C GLY A 4 -2.26 -32.47 25.96
N LYS A 5 -1.19 -32.38 25.18
CA LYS A 5 -0.32 -31.21 24.94
C LYS A 5 -0.76 -30.53 23.63
N ASP A 6 -0.17 -29.35 23.37
CA ASP A 6 -0.03 -28.64 22.07
C ASP A 6 -0.85 -27.34 21.98
N THR A 7 -0.29 -26.18 22.37
CA THR A 7 0.58 -25.23 21.61
C THR A 7 -0.10 -24.55 20.42
N ASN A 8 -0.58 -23.32 20.65
CA ASN A 8 -0.93 -22.36 19.60
C ASN A 8 0.32 -21.57 19.18
N SER A 9 0.89 -21.93 18.03
CA SER A 9 1.83 -21.11 17.27
C SER A 9 1.23 -20.80 15.91
N ALA A 10 0.82 -19.56 15.68
CA ALA A 10 0.48 -19.06 14.35
C ALA A 10 1.18 -17.71 14.17
N THR A 11 2.45 -17.79 13.79
CA THR A 11 3.25 -16.70 13.21
C THR A 11 3.35 -16.94 11.71
N GLU A 12 3.27 -15.84 10.96
CA GLU A 12 3.84 -15.63 9.62
C GLU A 12 3.57 -16.71 8.55
N ASP A 13 2.56 -16.49 7.70
CA ASP A 13 2.78 -16.64 6.26
C ASP A 13 1.73 -15.87 5.44
N GLY A 14 2.14 -14.74 4.88
CA GLY A 14 1.28 -13.86 4.08
C GLY A 14 2.07 -13.08 3.02
N ARG A 15 3.24 -13.59 2.61
CA ARG A 15 4.18 -12.85 1.74
C ARG A 15 4.57 -13.54 0.43
N HIS A 16 4.01 -14.69 0.07
CA HIS A 16 4.49 -15.45 -1.10
C HIS A 16 3.41 -15.91 -2.10
N ALA A 17 2.59 -14.99 -2.62
CA ALA A 17 1.57 -15.35 -3.64
C ALA A 17 1.59 -14.52 -4.95
N TRP A 18 2.55 -13.63 -5.18
CA TRP A 18 2.43 -12.62 -6.27
C TRP A 18 3.55 -12.64 -7.34
N GLN A 19 4.44 -13.64 -7.35
CA GLN A 19 5.65 -13.59 -8.19
C GLN A 19 5.56 -14.33 -9.55
N SER A 20 4.60 -15.23 -9.77
CA SER A 20 4.68 -16.21 -10.88
C SER A 20 3.81 -15.93 -12.12
N PHE A 21 3.30 -14.70 -12.32
CA PHE A 21 2.25 -14.44 -13.31
C PHE A 21 2.67 -13.72 -14.63
N TRP A 22 3.96 -13.44 -14.86
CA TRP A 22 4.39 -12.67 -16.05
C TRP A 22 5.17 -13.43 -17.14
N ASP A 23 5.25 -14.76 -17.08
CA ASP A 23 5.83 -15.54 -18.17
C ASP A 23 4.74 -15.87 -19.22
N GLY A 24 4.74 -15.08 -20.31
CA GLY A 24 3.97 -15.38 -21.52
C GLY A 24 4.72 -16.36 -22.43
N PRO A 25 4.02 -17.02 -23.38
CA PRO A 25 4.50 -18.22 -24.06
C PRO A 25 5.63 -17.93 -25.04
N GLU A 26 6.56 -18.90 -25.16
CA GLU A 26 7.50 -19.00 -26.27
C GLU A 26 6.75 -18.86 -27.60
N LYS A 27 6.98 -17.74 -28.29
CA LYS A 27 6.57 -17.58 -29.68
C LYS A 27 7.47 -18.45 -30.55
N GLY A 28 6.98 -19.65 -30.85
CA GLY A 28 7.42 -20.42 -32.01
C GLY A 28 7.23 -19.60 -33.29
N SER A 29 8.34 -19.24 -33.94
CA SER A 29 8.37 -18.81 -35.33
C SER A 29 8.60 -20.04 -36.20
N MET A 30 7.57 -20.44 -36.96
CA MET A 30 7.65 -21.51 -37.93
C MET A 30 7.70 -20.90 -39.34
N LYS A 31 8.84 -21.06 -40.02
CA LYS A 31 8.94 -21.37 -41.47
C LYS A 31 10.40 -21.49 -41.90
N LYS A 32 10.91 -22.72 -41.91
CA LYS A 32 11.45 -23.40 -43.11
C LYS A 32 11.69 -24.87 -42.75
N LEU A 33 11.11 -25.75 -43.57
CA LEU A 33 11.27 -27.21 -43.51
C LEU A 33 12.75 -27.59 -43.48
N ILE A 34 13.10 -28.59 -42.66
CA ILE A 34 13.86 -29.78 -43.07
C ILE A 34 13.59 -30.87 -42.00
N ILE A 35 13.25 -32.05 -42.51
CA ILE A 35 13.01 -33.34 -41.86
C ILE A 35 14.16 -33.69 -40.90
N TRP A 36 13.90 -34.38 -39.77
CA TRP A 36 14.66 -35.56 -39.28
C TRP A 36 14.13 -36.05 -37.91
N VAL A 37 13.62 -37.28 -37.93
CA VAL A 37 13.70 -38.39 -36.94
C VAL A 37 13.03 -38.30 -35.56
N ALA A 38 12.40 -39.43 -35.26
CA ALA A 38 11.58 -39.79 -34.12
C ALA A 38 12.34 -40.04 -32.80
N THR A 39 11.53 -40.10 -31.74
CA THR A 39 11.71 -40.79 -30.46
C THR A 39 12.71 -40.20 -29.45
N THR A 40 12.19 -39.51 -28.44
CA THR A 40 12.62 -39.70 -27.04
C THR A 40 11.48 -39.36 -26.08
N MET A 41 11.33 -40.20 -25.06
CA MET A 41 10.24 -40.23 -24.08
C MET A 41 9.99 -38.90 -23.38
N MET A 42 8.70 -38.57 -23.24
CA MET A 42 8.19 -37.58 -22.30
C MET A 42 8.41 -38.07 -20.86
N ALA A 43 9.38 -37.47 -20.18
CA ALA A 43 9.45 -37.42 -18.72
C ALA A 43 10.04 -36.07 -18.34
N LEU A 44 9.22 -35.01 -18.41
CA LEU A 44 9.56 -33.72 -17.84
C LEU A 44 8.47 -33.32 -16.85
N SER A 45 8.90 -33.39 -15.60
CA SER A 45 8.34 -32.81 -14.38
C SER A 45 7.54 -31.54 -14.66
N LEU A 46 6.22 -31.61 -14.47
CA LEU A 46 5.43 -30.42 -14.23
C LEU A 46 5.89 -29.84 -12.89
N PRO A 47 6.35 -28.57 -12.82
CA PRO A 47 6.46 -27.93 -11.53
C PRO A 47 5.02 -27.81 -11.00
N ALA A 48 4.72 -28.60 -9.98
CA ALA A 48 3.55 -28.42 -9.13
C ALA A 48 3.73 -27.11 -8.36
N GLY A 49 3.65 -25.98 -9.07
CA GLY A 49 3.40 -24.69 -8.47
C GLY A 49 2.01 -24.80 -7.87
N ALA A 50 1.96 -24.98 -6.55
CA ALA A 50 0.74 -24.93 -5.78
C ALA A 50 0.03 -23.63 -6.13
N GLN A 51 -0.95 -23.72 -7.03
CA GLN A 51 -1.99 -22.73 -7.10
C GLN A 51 -2.63 -22.80 -5.72
N THR A 52 -2.29 -21.85 -4.87
CA THR A 52 -3.13 -21.53 -3.72
C THR A 52 -4.48 -21.22 -4.35
N VAL A 53 -5.35 -22.24 -4.37
CA VAL A 53 -6.74 -22.07 -4.75
C VAL A 53 -7.24 -21.10 -3.70
N ALA A 54 -7.23 -19.83 -4.05
CA ALA A 54 -7.76 -18.82 -3.18
C ALA A 54 -9.21 -19.27 -2.98
N THR A 55 -9.51 -19.63 -1.73
CA THR A 55 -10.81 -20.18 -1.41
C THR A 55 -11.78 -19.00 -1.39
N LYS A 56 -13.08 -19.26 -1.57
CA LYS A 56 -14.11 -18.22 -1.37
C LYS A 56 -13.95 -17.49 -0.02
N ARG A 57 -13.44 -18.20 1.00
CA ARG A 57 -13.11 -17.65 2.31
C ARG A 57 -11.94 -16.66 2.27
N GLY A 58 -10.94 -16.89 1.42
CA GLY A 58 -9.85 -15.96 1.15
C GLY A 58 -10.35 -14.68 0.49
N TYR A 59 -11.27 -14.80 -0.47
CA TYR A 59 -11.91 -13.63 -1.10
C TYR A 59 -12.62 -12.72 -0.09
N GLU A 60 -13.44 -13.29 0.79
CA GLU A 60 -14.16 -12.52 1.81
C GLU A 60 -13.20 -11.86 2.82
N TYR A 61 -12.10 -12.54 3.16
CA TYR A 61 -11.04 -11.98 3.99
C TYR A 61 -10.35 -10.79 3.32
N ASP A 62 -9.95 -10.95 2.05
CA ASP A 62 -9.29 -9.89 1.27
C ASP A 62 -10.23 -8.70 1.05
N GLN A 63 -11.51 -8.97 0.80
CA GLN A 63 -12.52 -7.92 0.67
C GLN A 63 -12.68 -7.13 1.98
N ASN A 64 -12.75 -7.82 3.13
CA ASN A 64 -12.80 -7.18 4.45
C ASN A 64 -11.51 -6.40 4.74
N MET A 65 -10.34 -6.93 4.39
CA MET A 65 -9.07 -6.21 4.54
C MET A 65 -9.05 -4.94 3.69
N LEU A 66 -9.47 -5.02 2.43
CA LEU A 66 -9.52 -3.89 1.50
C LEU A 66 -10.66 -2.90 1.80
N SER A 67 -11.58 -3.22 2.72
CA SER A 67 -12.54 -2.25 3.24
C SER A 67 -11.87 -1.19 4.14
N ASN A 68 -10.70 -1.50 4.71
CA ASN A 68 -9.88 -0.54 5.44
C ASN A 68 -9.19 0.43 4.45
N PRO A 69 -9.42 1.75 4.53
CA PRO A 69 -8.85 2.71 3.59
C PRO A 69 -7.31 2.70 3.51
N SER A 70 -6.63 2.47 4.63
CA SER A 70 -5.17 2.41 4.66
C SER A 70 -4.64 1.16 3.96
N ALA A 71 -5.26 0.00 4.20
CA ALA A 71 -4.90 -1.24 3.53
C ALA A 71 -5.20 -1.15 2.03
N LEU A 72 -6.33 -0.56 1.63
CA LEU A 72 -6.67 -0.33 0.23
C LEU A 72 -5.62 0.57 -0.46
N ASN A 73 -5.27 1.70 0.15
CA ASN A 73 -4.28 2.62 -0.42
C ASN A 73 -2.91 1.94 -0.58
N TRP A 74 -2.44 1.20 0.42
CA TRP A 74 -1.19 0.45 0.33
C TRP A 74 -1.20 -0.57 -0.80
N ASN A 75 -2.31 -1.32 -0.96
CA ASN A 75 -2.45 -2.28 -2.05
C ASN A 75 -2.54 -1.61 -3.43
N ILE A 76 -3.14 -0.41 -3.52
CA ILE A 76 -3.16 0.38 -4.76
C ILE A 76 -1.74 0.79 -5.15
N GLU A 77 -0.95 1.29 -4.21
CA GLU A 77 0.44 1.66 -4.46
C GLU A 77 1.25 0.45 -4.90
N ALA A 78 1.20 -0.65 -4.14
CA ALA A 78 1.89 -1.90 -4.46
C ALA A 78 1.50 -2.43 -5.85
N CYS A 79 0.21 -2.47 -6.17
CA CYS A 79 -0.30 -2.86 -7.48
C CYS A 79 0.23 -1.94 -8.60
N SER A 80 0.29 -0.63 -8.36
CA SER A 80 0.72 0.35 -9.38
C SER A 80 2.19 0.23 -9.76
N HIS A 81 3.01 -0.36 -8.88
CA HIS A 81 4.41 -0.66 -9.13
C HIS A 81 4.63 -1.88 -10.02
N ASN A 82 3.62 -2.74 -10.17
CA ASN A 82 3.72 -3.88 -11.06
C ASN A 82 3.68 -3.45 -12.53
N GLY A 83 4.49 -4.10 -13.35
CA GLY A 83 4.68 -3.74 -14.74
C GLY A 83 3.47 -4.08 -15.60
N ILE A 84 2.63 -3.09 -15.93
CA ILE A 84 1.76 -3.20 -17.10
C ILE A 84 2.61 -2.98 -18.34
N LYS A 85 2.56 -3.89 -19.32
CA LYS A 85 3.28 -3.74 -20.58
C LYS A 85 2.87 -2.44 -21.30
N PRO A 86 3.81 -1.68 -21.88
CA PRO A 86 3.50 -0.38 -22.51
C PRO A 86 2.38 -0.45 -23.56
N GLU A 87 2.29 -1.54 -24.31
CA GLU A 87 1.27 -1.72 -25.36
C GLU A 87 -0.14 -1.82 -24.76
N VAL A 88 -0.26 -2.44 -23.59
CA VAL A 88 -1.53 -2.58 -22.85
C VAL A 88 -1.91 -1.26 -22.18
N GLN A 89 -0.92 -0.45 -21.78
CA GLN A 89 -1.14 0.83 -21.12
C GLN A 89 -1.90 1.82 -22.00
N GLU A 90 -1.59 1.91 -23.29
CA GLU A 90 -2.29 2.82 -24.20
C GLU A 90 -3.78 2.45 -24.33
N GLY A 91 -4.07 1.16 -24.52
CA GLY A 91 -5.44 0.65 -24.58
C GLY A 91 -6.22 0.90 -23.29
N LEU A 92 -5.57 0.67 -22.14
CA LEU A 92 -6.14 0.95 -20.82
C LEU A 92 -6.37 2.45 -20.58
N ALA A 93 -5.42 3.30 -20.98
CA ALA A 93 -5.51 4.75 -20.84
C ALA A 93 -6.71 5.29 -21.63
N LYS A 94 -6.87 4.81 -22.88
CA LYS A 94 -8.05 5.11 -23.72
C LYS A 94 -9.34 4.58 -23.12
N LEU A 95 -9.36 3.33 -22.65
CA LEU A 95 -10.53 2.70 -22.02
C LEU A 95 -11.01 3.45 -20.79
N MET A 96 -10.07 3.93 -19.97
CA MET A 96 -10.36 4.60 -18.70
C MET A 96 -10.51 6.11 -18.81
N GLY A 97 -10.13 6.71 -19.94
CA GLY A 97 -10.12 8.16 -20.14
C GLY A 97 -9.09 8.87 -19.25
N VAL A 98 -7.89 8.28 -19.09
CA VAL A 98 -6.81 8.82 -18.24
C VAL A 98 -5.52 8.97 -19.04
N SER A 99 -4.58 9.79 -18.56
CA SER A 99 -3.25 9.89 -19.17
C SER A 99 -2.46 8.58 -18.99
N GLN A 100 -1.57 8.26 -19.94
CA GLN A 100 -0.71 7.08 -19.83
C GLN A 100 0.15 7.09 -18.54
N ALA A 101 0.61 8.27 -18.11
CA ALA A 101 1.39 8.41 -16.86
C ALA A 101 0.63 7.93 -15.61
N ASN A 102 -0.70 8.05 -15.60
CA ASN A 102 -1.54 7.69 -14.45
C ASN A 102 -2.26 6.35 -14.62
N VAL A 103 -2.12 5.69 -15.79
CA VAL A 103 -2.92 4.52 -16.14
C VAL A 103 -2.74 3.37 -15.15
N ARG A 104 -1.52 3.13 -14.67
CA ARG A 104 -1.23 2.03 -13.73
C ARG A 104 -1.92 2.26 -12.39
N LEU A 105 -1.76 3.45 -11.83
CA LEU A 105 -2.36 3.84 -10.56
C LEU A 105 -3.89 3.79 -10.64
N GLU A 106 -4.48 4.37 -11.70
CA GLU A 106 -5.93 4.40 -11.89
C GLU A 106 -6.51 3.01 -12.16
N PHE A 107 -5.80 2.18 -12.91
CA PHE A 107 -6.18 0.79 -13.13
C PHE A 107 -6.28 0.04 -11.78
N CYS A 108 -5.22 0.07 -10.97
CA CYS A 108 -5.18 -0.58 -9.66
C CYS A 108 -6.24 -0.03 -8.72
N ARG A 109 -6.38 1.30 -8.65
CA ARG A 109 -7.40 1.97 -7.84
C ARG A 109 -8.80 1.52 -8.19
N ARG A 110 -9.16 1.49 -9.47
CA ARG A 110 -10.51 1.11 -9.94
C ARG A 110 -10.80 -0.36 -9.69
N VAL A 111 -9.87 -1.25 -10.00
CA VAL A 111 -10.05 -2.71 -9.80
C VAL A 111 -10.16 -3.04 -8.32
N LEU A 112 -9.22 -2.61 -7.49
CA LEU A 112 -9.22 -2.93 -6.06
C LEU A 112 -10.40 -2.30 -5.32
N THR A 113 -10.80 -1.07 -5.69
CA THR A 113 -12.00 -0.45 -5.11
C THR A 113 -13.27 -1.18 -5.51
N ALA A 114 -13.37 -1.62 -6.79
CA ALA A 114 -14.52 -2.38 -7.24
C ALA A 114 -14.58 -3.77 -6.59
N TYR A 115 -13.44 -4.42 -6.42
CA TYR A 115 -13.30 -5.67 -5.68
C TYR A 115 -13.71 -5.51 -4.21
N ALA A 116 -13.17 -4.53 -3.49
CA ALA A 116 -13.52 -4.25 -2.10
C ALA A 116 -15.02 -4.00 -1.90
N ARG A 117 -15.66 -3.38 -2.90
CA ARG A 117 -17.11 -3.11 -2.92
C ARG A 117 -17.97 -4.30 -3.42
N GLY A 118 -17.37 -5.45 -3.71
CA GLY A 118 -18.08 -6.63 -4.23
C GLY A 118 -18.67 -6.45 -5.63
N ARG A 119 -18.16 -5.49 -6.42
CA ARG A 119 -18.62 -5.21 -7.80
C ARG A 119 -17.94 -6.09 -8.84
N ILE A 120 -16.82 -6.71 -8.49
CA ILE A 120 -16.14 -7.71 -9.30
C ILE A 120 -16.33 -9.05 -8.57
N PRO A 121 -17.12 -9.98 -9.14
CA PRO A 121 -17.26 -11.32 -8.60
C PRO A 121 -15.90 -12.01 -8.48
N TYR A 122 -15.80 -12.95 -7.55
CA TYR A 122 -14.54 -13.61 -7.28
C TYR A 122 -13.94 -14.33 -8.50
N ASP A 123 -14.78 -15.10 -9.20
CA ASP A 123 -14.33 -15.89 -10.36
C ASP A 123 -13.82 -14.98 -11.49
N ASP A 124 -14.48 -13.84 -11.71
CA ASP A 124 -14.02 -12.83 -12.66
C ASP A 124 -12.69 -12.20 -12.22
N TYR A 125 -12.50 -11.95 -10.92
CA TYR A 125 -11.23 -11.45 -10.42
C TYR A 125 -10.12 -12.47 -10.60
N LEU A 126 -10.35 -13.75 -10.28
CA LEU A 126 -9.38 -14.82 -10.50
C LEU A 126 -9.04 -14.99 -11.97
N GLN A 127 -10.05 -15.05 -12.85
CA GLN A 127 -9.85 -15.16 -14.29
C GLN A 127 -8.99 -13.99 -14.80
N PHE A 128 -9.27 -12.79 -14.32
CA PHE A 128 -8.48 -11.61 -14.65
C PHE A 128 -7.03 -11.73 -14.16
N MET A 129 -6.83 -12.14 -12.91
CA MET A 129 -5.53 -12.32 -12.29
C MET A 129 -4.72 -13.46 -12.92
N GLN A 130 -5.39 -14.47 -13.47
CA GLN A 130 -4.81 -15.60 -14.18
C GLN A 130 -4.62 -15.31 -15.68
N GLY A 131 -4.82 -14.07 -16.11
CA GLY A 131 -4.56 -13.62 -17.49
C GLY A 131 -5.52 -14.22 -18.50
N GLY A 132 -6.67 -14.75 -18.06
CA GLY A 132 -7.76 -15.23 -18.89
C GLY A 132 -8.53 -14.12 -19.62
N GLY A 133 -7.88 -12.99 -19.91
CA GLY A 133 -8.47 -11.79 -20.49
C GLY A 133 -9.07 -10.85 -19.45
N MET A 134 -9.86 -9.88 -19.91
CA MET A 134 -10.53 -8.88 -19.06
C MET A 134 -12.04 -9.20 -19.01
N PRO A 135 -12.54 -9.79 -17.91
CA PRO A 135 -13.96 -10.10 -17.77
C PRO A 135 -14.84 -8.85 -17.82
N ALA A 136 -16.11 -9.04 -18.18
CA ALA A 136 -17.06 -7.94 -18.34
C ALA A 136 -17.25 -7.12 -17.05
N SER A 137 -17.18 -7.73 -15.86
CA SER A 137 -17.24 -7.01 -14.59
C SER A 137 -16.04 -6.08 -14.41
N VAL A 138 -14.82 -6.54 -14.71
CA VAL A 138 -13.59 -5.75 -14.65
C VAL A 138 -13.64 -4.62 -15.68
N SER A 139 -13.99 -4.91 -16.93
CA SER A 139 -14.14 -3.86 -17.95
C SER A 139 -15.19 -2.81 -17.55
N ARG A 140 -16.32 -3.22 -16.96
CA ARG A 140 -17.32 -2.29 -16.42
C ARG A 140 -16.74 -1.45 -15.28
N ALA A 141 -16.04 -2.06 -14.33
CA ALA A 141 -15.40 -1.34 -13.23
C ALA A 141 -14.40 -0.27 -13.73
N LEU A 142 -13.65 -0.57 -14.80
CA LEU A 142 -12.73 0.38 -15.43
C LEU A 142 -13.45 1.53 -16.15
N ARG A 143 -14.59 1.25 -16.80
CA ARG A 143 -15.38 2.23 -17.57
C ARG A 143 -16.26 3.14 -16.72
N ILE A 144 -16.80 2.65 -15.59
CA ILE A 144 -17.80 3.37 -14.77
C ILE A 144 -17.25 4.66 -14.14
N ALA A 145 -15.93 4.89 -14.18
CA ALA A 145 -15.34 6.17 -13.77
C ALA A 145 -15.16 7.18 -14.93
N GLY A 146 -15.76 6.93 -16.10
CA GLY A 146 -15.84 7.86 -17.23
C GLY A 146 -16.79 9.04 -17.06
N SER A 147 -17.59 9.07 -15.98
CA SER A 147 -18.02 10.35 -15.43
C SER A 147 -16.75 11.00 -14.90
N ALA A 148 -16.14 11.86 -15.74
CA ALA A 148 -14.98 12.68 -15.40
C ALA A 148 -15.04 12.97 -13.90
N PRO A 149 -14.01 12.60 -13.11
CA PRO A 149 -14.06 12.76 -11.66
C PRO A 149 -14.61 14.14 -11.43
N LYS A 150 -15.82 14.22 -10.85
CA LYS A 150 -16.59 15.46 -10.66
C LYS A 150 -15.54 16.49 -10.31
N LYS A 151 -15.20 17.42 -11.24
CA LYS A 151 -13.99 18.28 -11.16
C LYS A 151 -13.88 18.61 -9.69
N PRO A 152 -12.89 18.08 -8.94
CA PRO A 152 -13.01 17.91 -7.50
C PRO A 152 -13.59 19.21 -7.02
N GLN A 153 -14.87 19.16 -6.58
CA GLN A 153 -15.37 20.24 -5.75
C GLN A 153 -14.22 20.44 -4.79
N SER A 154 -13.73 21.67 -4.64
CA SER A 154 -12.58 22.05 -3.82
C SER A 154 -12.84 21.73 -2.34
N HIS A 155 -13.12 20.46 -2.08
CA HIS A 155 -13.19 19.73 -0.85
C HIS A 155 -11.73 19.42 -0.61
N GLU A 156 -11.16 20.17 0.32
CA GLU A 156 -10.00 19.81 1.13
C GLU A 156 -9.26 18.58 0.59
N GLU A 157 -8.15 18.82 -0.11
CA GLU A 157 -7.12 17.80 -0.33
C GLU A 157 -7.02 16.93 0.91
N GLY A 158 -7.40 15.64 0.77
CA GLY A 158 -7.70 14.75 1.87
C GLY A 158 -6.60 14.79 2.92
N SER A 159 -6.83 15.57 3.98
CA SER A 159 -5.83 15.76 5.00
C SER A 159 -5.80 14.50 5.85
N ILE A 160 -4.63 13.87 5.95
CA ILE A 160 -4.45 12.72 6.83
C ILE A 160 -4.06 13.26 8.19
N VAL A 161 -4.89 12.99 9.20
CA VAL A 161 -4.64 13.38 10.59
C VAL A 161 -4.29 12.13 11.39
N LEU A 162 -3.11 12.10 12.00
CA LEU A 162 -2.65 11.02 12.85
C LEU A 162 -2.38 11.52 14.26
N PRO A 163 -2.72 10.75 15.31
CA PRO A 163 -2.36 11.10 16.67
C PRO A 163 -0.83 11.10 16.81
N ALA A 164 -0.32 12.02 17.62
CA ALA A 164 1.09 12.12 17.96
C ALA A 164 1.25 12.27 19.47
N SER A 165 2.22 11.56 20.03
CA SER A 165 2.58 11.66 21.44
C SER A 165 4.09 11.74 21.60
N ALA A 166 4.57 12.57 22.53
CA ALA A 166 5.97 12.58 22.91
C ALA A 166 6.11 12.42 24.41
N ARG A 167 7.06 11.60 24.85
CA ARG A 167 7.40 11.41 26.26
C ARG A 167 8.84 11.84 26.47
N MET A 168 9.03 12.89 27.25
CA MET A 168 10.35 13.37 27.64
C MET A 168 10.93 12.48 28.73
N ASP A 169 12.25 12.45 28.86
CA ASP A 169 12.95 11.66 29.88
C ASP A 169 12.65 12.16 31.30
N SER A 170 12.20 13.42 31.43
CA SER A 170 11.65 14.00 32.67
C SER A 170 10.31 13.40 33.10
N GLY A 171 9.69 12.55 32.26
CA GLY A 171 8.35 12.01 32.46
C GLY A 171 7.22 12.96 32.03
N GLU A 172 7.52 14.16 31.55
CA GLU A 172 6.53 15.02 30.91
C GLU A 172 6.05 14.41 29.59
N THR A 173 4.73 14.44 29.37
CA THR A 173 4.13 13.93 28.13
C THR A 173 3.47 15.05 27.34
N PHE A 174 3.62 14.99 26.03
CA PHE A 174 3.01 15.87 25.05
C PHE A 174 2.06 15.06 24.18
N LYS A 175 0.89 15.61 23.87
CA LYS A 175 -0.13 14.97 23.03
C LYS A 175 -0.62 15.93 21.96
N GLY A 176 -0.96 15.41 20.80
CA GLY A 176 -1.55 16.19 19.73
C GLY A 176 -1.68 15.38 18.46
N SER A 177 -1.42 16.01 17.32
CA SER A 177 -1.58 15.37 16.02
C SER A 177 -0.56 15.85 15.00
N THR A 178 -0.39 15.04 13.96
CA THR A 178 0.22 15.43 12.70
C THR A 178 -0.84 15.48 11.61
N VAL A 179 -0.71 16.44 10.71
CA VAL A 179 -1.60 16.67 9.57
C VAL A 179 -0.75 16.68 8.31
N ALA A 180 -1.04 15.80 7.37
CA ALA A 180 -0.42 15.72 6.06
C ALA A 180 -1.41 16.15 4.97
N SER A 181 -1.04 17.18 4.20
CA SER A 181 -1.85 17.76 3.12
C SER A 181 -0.95 18.46 2.09
N ASN A 182 -1.26 18.33 0.80
CA ASN A 182 -0.69 19.17 -0.27
C ASN A 182 0.85 19.06 -0.36
N GLY A 183 1.39 17.86 -0.18
CA GLY A 183 2.85 17.63 -0.19
C GLY A 183 3.58 18.14 1.07
N LYS A 184 2.87 18.72 2.04
CA LYS A 184 3.46 19.20 3.30
C LYS A 184 2.81 18.54 4.51
N GLY A 185 3.62 18.37 5.55
CA GLY A 185 3.20 17.88 6.84
C GLY A 185 3.42 18.95 7.91
N ARG A 186 2.53 19.00 8.89
CA ARG A 186 2.70 19.80 10.11
C ARG A 186 2.31 18.97 11.32
N PHE A 187 3.03 19.11 12.42
CA PHE A 187 2.63 18.51 13.69
C PHE A 187 2.50 19.58 14.77
N SER A 188 1.65 19.30 15.74
CA SER A 188 1.40 20.16 16.89
C SER A 188 1.07 19.29 18.09
N VAL A 189 1.91 19.35 19.12
CA VAL A 189 1.73 18.65 20.40
C VAL A 189 1.75 19.64 21.55
N GLN A 190 1.00 19.34 22.60
CA GLN A 190 0.88 20.17 23.79
C GLN A 190 1.21 19.36 25.04
N SER A 191 1.94 19.97 25.97
CA SER A 191 2.24 19.35 27.26
C SER A 191 0.96 19.07 28.04
N SER A 192 0.93 17.90 28.68
CA SER A 192 -0.12 17.49 29.62
C SER A 192 -0.03 18.17 30.98
N ARG A 193 1.13 18.73 31.32
CA ARG A 193 1.40 19.34 32.63
C ARG A 193 1.52 20.87 32.57
N ARG A 194 1.85 21.40 31.40
CA ARG A 194 2.15 22.83 31.19
C ARG A 194 1.41 23.33 29.95
N ALA A 195 1.21 24.64 29.86
CA ALA A 195 0.64 25.27 28.66
C ALA A 195 1.64 25.38 27.47
N VAL A 196 2.67 24.52 27.43
CA VAL A 196 3.69 24.54 26.37
C VAL A 196 3.19 23.79 25.15
N LYS A 197 3.27 24.43 23.98
CA LYS A 197 2.94 23.84 22.68
C LYS A 197 4.19 23.76 21.82
N CYS A 198 4.48 22.58 21.27
CA CYS A 198 5.58 22.37 20.33
C CYS A 198 5.03 21.99 18.96
N SER A 199 5.62 22.54 17.91
CA SER A 199 5.17 22.34 16.53
C SER A 199 6.35 22.33 15.56
N GLY A 200 6.10 21.77 14.38
CA GLY A 200 7.06 21.75 13.28
C GLY A 200 6.40 21.38 11.96
N ILE A 201 7.18 21.51 10.89
CA ILE A 201 6.77 21.19 9.53
C ILE A 201 7.72 20.14 8.94
N TYR A 202 7.21 19.35 8.01
CA TYR A 202 7.98 18.36 7.26
C TYR A 202 7.52 18.28 5.82
N ASP A 203 8.42 17.82 4.95
CA ASP A 203 8.14 17.60 3.54
C ASP A 203 7.64 16.17 3.34
N LEU A 204 6.49 15.99 2.68
CA LEU A 204 5.96 14.66 2.35
C LEU A 204 6.67 14.03 1.15
N SER A 205 7.38 14.84 0.34
CA SER A 205 8.16 14.35 -0.79
C SER A 205 9.48 13.69 -0.36
N ASP A 206 9.96 13.96 0.87
CA ASP A 206 11.13 13.29 1.43
C ASP A 206 10.77 11.84 1.77
N ARG A 207 11.22 10.88 0.95
CA ARG A 207 10.90 9.44 1.11
C ARG A 207 11.90 8.66 1.96
N ARG A 208 12.86 9.33 2.61
CA ARG A 208 13.85 8.63 3.44
C ARG A 208 13.18 7.90 4.62
N PRO A 209 13.63 6.69 4.99
CA PRO A 209 13.07 5.97 6.15
C PRO A 209 13.18 6.78 7.46
N THR A 210 14.29 7.51 7.61
CA THR A 210 14.54 8.39 8.73
C THR A 210 14.71 9.83 8.26
N ILE A 211 13.98 10.77 8.88
CA ILE A 211 14.02 12.20 8.58
C ILE A 211 14.27 13.00 9.87
N THR A 212 14.91 14.16 9.75
CA THR A 212 15.13 15.08 10.88
C THR A 212 14.28 16.32 10.71
N LEU A 213 13.42 16.61 11.68
CA LEU A 213 12.45 17.69 11.66
C LEU A 213 12.81 18.78 12.67
N PRO A 214 12.75 20.08 12.29
CA PRO A 214 12.90 21.16 13.25
C PRO A 214 11.66 21.29 14.14
N VAL A 215 11.87 21.59 15.41
CA VAL A 215 10.79 21.80 16.39
C VAL A 215 10.93 23.16 17.03
N LYS A 216 9.80 23.85 17.20
CA LYS A 216 9.70 25.10 17.97
C LYS A 216 8.62 24.96 19.03
N CYS A 217 8.95 25.32 20.25
CA CYS A 217 8.04 25.34 21.39
C CYS A 217 7.68 26.78 21.78
N SER A 218 6.48 26.96 22.34
CA SER A 218 5.94 28.27 22.73
C SER A 218 6.70 28.93 23.89
N ASP A 219 7.53 28.18 24.61
CA ASP A 219 8.39 28.65 25.69
C ASP A 219 9.78 29.11 25.19
N GLY A 220 9.95 29.25 23.87
CA GLY A 220 11.21 29.70 23.25
C GLY A 220 12.21 28.58 22.98
N ARG A 221 11.98 27.36 23.49
CA ARG A 221 12.84 26.22 23.17
C ARG A 221 12.70 25.82 21.70
N SER A 222 13.80 25.38 21.11
CA SER A 222 13.83 24.84 19.74
C SER A 222 14.62 23.54 19.72
N GLY A 223 14.48 22.75 18.66
CA GLY A 223 15.17 21.46 18.64
C GLY A 223 15.04 20.71 17.33
N LYS A 224 15.44 19.45 17.38
CA LYS A 224 15.33 18.49 16.28
C LYS A 224 14.62 17.24 16.77
N VAL A 225 13.82 16.66 15.88
CA VAL A 225 13.23 15.34 16.07
C VAL A 225 13.69 14.46 14.93
N GLU A 226 14.36 13.37 15.26
CA GLU A 226 14.71 12.32 14.32
C GLU A 226 13.57 11.30 14.31
N VAL A 227 12.88 11.16 13.18
CA VAL A 227 11.69 10.32 13.02
C VAL A 227 12.00 9.21 12.03
N THR A 228 11.78 7.97 12.44
CA THR A 228 11.80 6.78 11.57
C THR A 228 10.37 6.35 11.28
N ARG A 229 10.02 6.31 9.99
CA ARG A 229 8.71 5.84 9.52
C ARG A 229 8.62 4.32 9.65
N ALA A 230 7.47 3.83 10.07
CA ALA A 230 7.16 2.41 10.00
C ALA A 230 6.82 2.00 8.56
N ALA A 231 6.89 0.70 8.28
CA ALA A 231 6.59 0.14 6.96
C ALA A 231 5.13 0.35 6.52
N ASP A 232 4.22 0.61 7.47
CA ASP A 232 2.82 0.92 7.20
C ASP A 232 2.59 2.34 6.66
N MET A 233 3.64 3.17 6.63
CA MET A 233 3.62 4.58 6.20
C MET A 233 2.63 5.48 6.96
N MET A 234 2.02 4.96 8.04
CA MET A 234 0.98 5.60 8.83
C MET A 234 1.39 5.72 10.31
N SER A 235 2.48 5.06 10.69
CA SER A 235 3.05 5.12 12.02
C SER A 235 4.51 5.55 11.96
N ALA A 236 5.00 6.17 13.02
CA ALA A 236 6.39 6.56 13.12
C ALA A 236 6.87 6.60 14.57
N ARG A 237 8.16 6.39 14.78
CA ARG A 237 8.83 6.49 16.09
C ARG A 237 10.04 7.38 15.95
N GLY A 238 10.36 8.14 17.00
CA GLY A 238 11.46 9.09 16.90
C GLY A 238 12.09 9.47 18.23
N LYS A 239 13.22 10.17 18.14
CA LYS A 239 13.93 10.78 19.27
C LYS A 239 13.82 12.29 19.18
N VAL A 240 13.52 12.91 20.31
CA VAL A 240 13.41 14.37 20.47
C VAL A 240 14.66 14.88 21.17
N LYS A 241 15.25 15.98 20.67
CA LYS A 241 16.30 16.72 21.37
C LYS A 241 16.04 18.23 21.25
N LEU A 242 15.87 18.90 22.39
CA LEU A 242 15.64 20.34 22.47
C LEU A 242 16.93 21.11 22.85
N SER A 243 16.88 22.43 22.71
CA SER A 243 18.00 23.37 22.91
C SER A 243 18.44 23.50 24.36
N ASP A 244 17.55 23.19 25.31
CA ASP A 244 17.85 23.09 26.74
C ASP A 244 18.55 21.76 27.11
N GLY A 245 18.85 20.91 26.13
CA GLY A 245 19.45 19.60 26.32
C GLY A 245 18.44 18.49 26.66
N SER A 246 17.16 18.82 26.83
CA SER A 246 16.13 17.82 27.13
C SER A 246 15.91 16.86 25.96
N THR A 247 15.69 15.59 26.31
CA THR A 247 15.52 14.49 25.37
C THR A 247 14.23 13.72 25.64
N GLY A 248 13.74 13.02 24.62
CA GLY A 248 12.54 12.22 24.71
C GLY A 248 12.30 11.33 23.51
N ARG A 249 11.15 10.65 23.52
CA ARG A 249 10.68 9.77 22.45
C ARG A 249 9.38 10.28 21.86
N LEU A 250 9.24 10.21 20.54
CA LEU A 250 8.02 10.53 19.80
C LEU A 250 7.40 9.23 19.27
N THR A 251 6.07 9.13 19.31
CA THR A 251 5.27 8.17 18.55
C THR A 251 4.18 8.89 17.76
N VAL A 252 3.89 8.37 16.57
CA VAL A 252 2.84 8.84 15.66
C VAL A 252 2.06 7.63 15.17
N GLY A 253 0.74 7.73 15.08
CA GLY A 253 -0.11 6.65 14.61
C GLY A 253 -0.51 5.68 15.72
N LYS A 254 -0.66 4.39 15.39
CA LYS A 254 -0.93 3.34 16.38
C LYS A 254 0.38 2.95 17.06
N ASP A 255 0.36 2.92 18.40
CA ASP A 255 1.46 2.39 19.22
C ASP A 255 1.54 0.87 19.16
#